data_AF-A0A0L0N8I1-F1
#
_entry.id   AF-A0A0L0N8I1-F1
#
_cell.length_a   1.000
_cell.length_b   1.000
_cell.length_c   1.000
_cell.angle_alpha   90.00
_cell.angle_beta   90.00
_cell.angle_gamma   90.00
#
_symmetry.space_group_name_H-M   'P 1'
#
loop_
_entity.id
_entity.type
_entity.pdbx_description
1 polymer ?
#
loop_
_entity_poly.entity_id
_entity_poly.type
_entity_poly.pdbx_seq_one_letter_code
_entity_poly.pdbx_strand_id
1 'polypeptide(L)'
;MISSATRFRGCRLAHELFVFLTDFHRDNGASLIKASASAKREIDGISQPTYFHNHGQSLDPSAHSLYRRRTPAQQAKERELAAERGIRAREITSIIRKTDPDHAFFRKKDIYNDRQAIKRESLDGLTSTQAFVKLLEAAGIKVSTSYDDDGRLEAAF
;
A
#
# COMPACT_ATOMS: atom_id res chain seq x y z
N MET A 1 -58.65 19.06 10.56
CA MET A 1 -58.47 18.55 11.94
C MET A 1 -57.96 17.12 11.82
N ILE A 2 -56.80 16.65 12.28
CA ILE A 2 -55.76 17.16 13.18
C ILE A 2 -54.41 16.59 12.66
N SER A 3 -53.40 17.45 12.69
CA SER A 3 -51.98 17.15 12.49
C SER A 3 -51.48 16.06 13.43
N SER A 4 -50.65 15.14 12.94
CA SER A 4 -49.70 14.43 13.80
C SER A 4 -48.36 14.32 13.11
N ALA A 5 -47.69 15.46 13.01
CA ALA A 5 -46.24 15.49 12.95
C ALA A 5 -45.73 14.89 14.27
N THR A 6 -45.27 13.63 14.23
CA THR A 6 -44.56 13.01 15.35
C THR A 6 -43.23 13.75 15.51
N ARG A 7 -43.28 14.80 16.32
CA ARG A 7 -42.15 15.63 16.69
C ARG A 7 -41.25 14.80 17.60
N PHE A 8 -40.22 14.17 17.05
CA PHE A 8 -39.24 13.43 17.85
C PHE A 8 -38.37 14.43 18.61
N ARG A 9 -38.76 14.70 19.86
CA ARG A 9 -37.88 15.30 20.86
C ARG A 9 -37.03 14.16 21.42
N GLY A 10 -35.72 14.19 21.21
CA GLY A 10 -34.81 13.57 22.18
C GLY A 10 -33.67 12.65 21.73
N CYS A 11 -33.21 12.63 20.47
CA CYS A 11 -31.89 12.04 20.19
C CYS A 11 -30.82 13.11 20.44
N ARG A 12 -30.20 13.12 21.63
CA ARG A 12 -29.10 14.08 21.94
C ARG A 12 -27.73 13.54 21.53
N LEU A 13 -27.63 12.27 21.13
CA LEU A 13 -26.35 11.60 20.85
C LEU A 13 -26.41 10.83 19.53
N ALA A 14 -25.35 10.96 18.70
CA ALA A 14 -25.23 10.31 17.39
C ALA A 14 -25.34 8.78 17.45
N HIS A 15 -24.99 8.18 18.58
CA HIS A 15 -25.06 6.74 18.82
C HIS A 15 -26.52 6.23 18.88
N GLU A 16 -27.43 6.96 19.52
CA GLU A 16 -28.84 6.55 19.64
C GLU A 16 -29.54 6.56 18.28
N LEU A 17 -29.20 7.55 17.44
CA LEU A 17 -29.67 7.62 16.06
C LEU A 17 -29.17 6.45 15.22
N PHE A 18 -27.91 6.06 15.38
CA PHE A 18 -27.31 4.94 14.65
C PHE A 18 -27.97 3.59 15.00
N VAL A 19 -28.20 3.34 16.29
CA VAL A 19 -28.89 2.13 16.76
C VAL A 19 -30.31 2.07 16.20
N PHE A 20 -31.09 3.16 16.36
CA PHE A 20 -32.45 3.23 15.82
C PHE A 20 -32.52 2.97 14.32
N LEU A 21 -31.64 3.61 13.54
CA LEU A 21 -31.59 3.42 12.10
C LEU A 21 -31.28 1.97 11.74
N THR A 22 -30.35 1.34 12.44
CA THR A 22 -29.97 -0.05 12.18
C THR A 22 -31.13 -1.01 12.45
N ASP A 23 -31.83 -0.84 13.56
CA ASP A 23 -32.98 -1.67 13.95
C ASP A 23 -34.15 -1.50 12.97
N PHE A 24 -34.48 -0.25 12.62
CA PHE A 24 -35.54 0.04 11.66
C PHE A 24 -35.30 -0.63 10.30
N HIS A 25 -34.07 -0.60 9.79
CA HIS A 25 -33.73 -1.19 8.49
C HIS A 25 -33.78 -2.72 8.53
N ARG A 26 -33.31 -3.33 9.62
CA ARG A 26 -33.39 -4.78 9.85
C ARG A 26 -34.84 -5.27 9.85
N ASP A 27 -35.73 -4.56 10.56
CA ASP A 27 -37.14 -4.97 10.70
C ASP A 27 -37.97 -4.75 9.43
N ASN A 28 -37.58 -3.77 8.61
CA ASN A 28 -38.28 -3.43 7.37
C ASN A 28 -37.61 -4.00 6.11
N GLY A 29 -36.60 -4.87 6.26
CA GLY A 29 -35.90 -5.50 5.13
C GLY A 29 -35.18 -4.51 4.21
N ALA A 30 -34.75 -3.37 4.75
CA ALA A 30 -34.01 -2.34 4.04
C ALA A 30 -32.53 -2.36 4.47
N SER A 31 -31.64 -1.77 3.68
CA SER A 31 -30.22 -1.59 4.08
C SER A 31 -29.76 -0.17 3.81
N LEU A 32 -29.01 0.41 4.75
CA LEU A 32 -28.34 1.69 4.56
C LEU A 32 -27.07 1.46 3.76
N ILE A 33 -27.15 1.68 2.45
CA ILE A 33 -25.97 1.80 1.59
C ILE A 33 -25.47 3.24 1.68
N LYS A 34 -24.19 3.42 2.01
CA LYS A 34 -23.52 4.70 1.80
C LYS A 34 -23.59 5.01 0.32
N ALA A 35 -24.41 6.00 -0.07
CA ALA A 35 -24.35 6.54 -1.41
C ALA A 35 -22.89 6.96 -1.65
N SER A 36 -22.22 6.33 -2.62
CA SER A 36 -20.82 6.65 -2.88
C SER A 36 -20.75 8.12 -3.24
N ALA A 37 -20.06 8.92 -2.42
CA ALA A 37 -19.62 10.23 -2.85
C ALA A 37 -18.74 10.00 -4.10
N SER A 38 -19.21 10.48 -5.25
CA SER A 38 -18.50 10.50 -6.53
C SER A 38 -18.57 9.20 -7.36
N ALA A 39 -19.68 9.05 -8.09
CA ALA A 39 -19.76 8.17 -9.28
C ALA A 39 -18.80 8.61 -10.40
N LYS A 40 -18.24 9.82 -10.32
CA LYS A 40 -17.26 10.39 -11.25
C LYS A 40 -16.16 11.09 -10.46
N ARG A 41 -14.91 10.88 -10.83
CA ARG A 41 -13.72 11.59 -10.33
C ARG A 41 -13.16 12.46 -11.44
N GLU A 42 -12.75 13.67 -11.10
CA GLU A 42 -12.00 14.52 -12.01
C GLU A 42 -10.52 14.16 -11.89
N ILE A 43 -9.93 13.67 -12.97
CA ILE A 43 -8.51 13.34 -13.08
C ILE A 43 -7.99 14.14 -14.28
N ASP A 44 -7.02 15.03 -14.06
CA ASP A 44 -6.43 15.90 -15.09
C ASP A 44 -7.47 16.73 -15.89
N GLY A 45 -8.51 17.22 -15.22
CA GLY A 45 -9.61 17.99 -15.84
C GLY A 45 -10.66 17.16 -16.58
N ILE A 46 -10.55 15.82 -16.53
CA ILE A 46 -11.48 14.90 -17.19
C ILE A 46 -12.35 14.20 -16.14
N SER A 47 -13.67 14.39 -16.23
CA SER A 47 -14.64 13.69 -15.37
C SER A 47 -14.79 12.23 -15.82
N GLN A 48 -14.14 11.31 -15.10
CA GLN A 48 -14.15 9.88 -15.39
C GLN A 48 -14.97 9.11 -14.35
N PRO A 49 -15.75 8.11 -14.76
CA PRO A 49 -16.43 7.25 -13.80
C PRO A 49 -15.43 6.52 -12.89
N THR A 50 -15.81 6.24 -11.65
CA THR A 50 -14.94 5.58 -10.65
C THR A 50 -14.49 4.16 -11.06
N TYR A 51 -15.14 3.53 -12.04
CA TYR A 51 -14.78 2.23 -12.60
C TYR A 51 -13.83 2.31 -13.81
N PHE A 52 -13.39 3.50 -14.23
CA PHE A 52 -12.48 3.63 -15.36
C PHE A 52 -11.09 3.07 -14.99
N HIS A 53 -10.70 1.97 -15.64
CA HIS A 53 -9.36 1.42 -15.52
C HIS A 53 -8.44 2.16 -16.50
N ASN A 54 -7.31 2.68 -16.00
CA ASN A 54 -6.28 3.34 -16.83
C ASN A 54 -5.43 2.34 -17.64
N HIS A 55 -5.87 1.09 -17.74
CA HIS A 55 -5.20 0.03 -18.47
C HIS A 55 -6.23 -0.97 -19.01
N GLY A 56 -5.87 -1.67 -20.08
CA GLY A 56 -6.65 -2.80 -20.58
C GLY A 56 -6.63 -4.00 -19.64
N GLN A 57 -7.38 -5.06 -19.98
CA GLN A 57 -7.35 -6.31 -19.22
C GLN A 57 -5.94 -6.91 -19.14
N SER A 58 -5.59 -7.48 -17.99
CA SER A 58 -4.34 -8.21 -17.83
C SER A 58 -4.41 -9.54 -18.59
N LEU A 59 -3.56 -9.72 -19.60
CA LEU A 59 -3.53 -10.95 -20.42
C LEU A 59 -2.67 -12.06 -19.82
N ASP A 60 -1.73 -11.71 -18.93
CA ASP A 60 -0.76 -12.65 -18.35
C ASP A 60 -0.82 -12.56 -16.82
N PRO A 61 -0.69 -13.67 -16.07
CA PRO A 61 -0.67 -13.65 -14.60
C PRO A 61 0.39 -12.69 -14.03
N SER A 62 1.54 -12.51 -14.70
CA SER A 62 2.59 -11.56 -14.30
C SER A 62 2.20 -10.08 -14.48
N ALA A 63 1.08 -9.77 -15.14
CA ALA A 63 0.53 -8.42 -15.16
C ALA A 63 -0.22 -8.11 -13.85
N HIS A 64 -0.88 -9.10 -13.27
CA HIS A 64 -1.67 -8.94 -12.06
C HIS A 64 -0.80 -8.95 -10.80
N SER A 65 -1.07 -8.05 -9.85
CA SER A 65 -0.30 -7.95 -8.61
C SER A 65 -0.47 -9.17 -7.71
N LEU A 66 -1.68 -9.74 -7.62
CA LEU A 66 -1.95 -10.93 -6.80
C LEU A 66 -1.10 -12.14 -7.20
N TYR A 67 -1.03 -12.47 -8.50
CA TYR A 67 -0.25 -13.60 -8.99
C TYR A 67 1.27 -13.34 -8.95
N ARG A 68 1.69 -12.07 -8.94
CA ARG A 68 3.10 -11.69 -8.74
C ARG A 68 3.57 -11.77 -7.29
N ARG A 69 2.67 -11.93 -6.31
CA ARG A 69 3.07 -12.05 -4.90
C ARG A 69 3.85 -13.36 -4.71
N ARG A 70 5.06 -13.25 -4.20
CA ARG A 70 5.88 -14.40 -3.79
C ARG A 70 5.25 -15.08 -2.58
N THR A 71 5.37 -16.40 -2.53
CA THR A 71 4.94 -17.17 -1.35
C THR A 71 5.84 -16.84 -0.16
N PRO A 72 5.39 -17.05 1.09
CA PRO A 72 6.23 -16.82 2.27
C PRO A 72 7.56 -17.59 2.23
N ALA A 73 7.55 -18.82 1.70
CA ALA A 73 8.75 -19.63 1.52
C ALA A 73 9.74 -19.00 0.52
N GLN A 74 9.24 -18.49 -0.61
CA GLN A 74 10.06 -17.76 -1.58
C GLN A 74 10.65 -16.47 -1.00
N GLN A 75 9.87 -15.73 -0.19
CA GLN A 75 10.33 -14.52 0.48
C GLN A 75 11.43 -14.81 1.52
N ALA A 76 11.29 -15.89 2.29
CA ALA A 76 12.30 -16.32 3.25
C ALA A 76 13.62 -16.67 2.55
N LYS A 77 13.54 -17.47 1.47
CA LYS A 77 14.69 -17.83 0.64
C LYS A 77 15.34 -16.62 -0.02
N GLU A 78 14.54 -15.67 -0.48
CA GLU A 78 15.06 -14.42 -1.01
C GLU A 78 15.80 -13.61 0.05
N ARG A 79 15.26 -13.52 1.27
CA ARG A 79 15.90 -12.81 2.39
C ARG A 79 17.25 -13.43 2.75
N GLU A 80 17.32 -14.76 2.79
CA GLU A 80 18.56 -15.52 2.99
C GLU A 80 19.59 -15.19 1.89
N LEU A 81 19.22 -15.32 0.61
CA LEU A 81 20.09 -15.03 -0.52
C LEU A 81 20.49 -13.56 -0.63
N ALA A 82 19.61 -12.64 -0.20
CA ALA A 82 19.88 -11.21 -0.20
C ALA A 82 20.88 -10.79 0.90
N ALA A 83 20.92 -11.53 2.01
CA ALA A 83 21.88 -11.34 3.10
C ALA A 83 23.27 -11.86 2.73
N GLU A 84 23.36 -12.87 1.86
CA GLU A 84 24.65 -13.41 1.39
C GLU A 84 25.41 -12.40 0.52
N ARG A 85 26.71 -12.24 0.79
CA ARG A 85 27.57 -11.32 0.04
C ARG A 85 27.88 -11.91 -1.34
N GLY A 86 27.69 -11.10 -2.37
CA GLY A 86 28.10 -11.44 -3.74
C GLY A 86 26.99 -11.98 -4.65
N ILE A 87 25.82 -12.35 -4.11
CA ILE A 87 24.68 -12.78 -4.93
C ILE A 87 23.96 -11.57 -5.52
N ARG A 88 23.84 -11.55 -6.85
CA ARG A 88 23.11 -10.52 -7.59
C ARG A 88 21.62 -10.85 -7.65
N ALA A 89 20.76 -9.83 -7.70
CA ALA A 89 19.31 -9.99 -7.79
C ALA A 89 18.86 -10.89 -8.98
N ARG A 90 19.60 -10.82 -10.10
CA ARG A 90 19.39 -11.71 -11.25
C ARG A 90 19.62 -13.19 -10.95
N GLU A 91 20.59 -13.50 -10.08
CA GLU A 91 20.92 -14.86 -9.66
C GLU A 91 19.86 -15.37 -8.69
N ILE A 92 19.44 -14.53 -7.74
CA ILE A 92 18.30 -14.82 -6.85
C ILE A 92 17.04 -15.18 -7.65
N THR A 93 16.74 -14.40 -8.71
CA THR A 93 15.62 -14.69 -9.61
C THR A 93 15.72 -16.10 -10.20
N SER A 94 16.90 -16.49 -10.69
CA SER A 94 17.15 -17.81 -11.27
C SER A 94 17.00 -18.92 -10.23
N ILE A 95 17.55 -18.72 -9.03
CA ILE A 95 17.49 -19.68 -7.93
C ILE A 95 16.05 -19.91 -7.47
N ILE A 96 15.27 -18.85 -7.26
CA ILE A 96 13.88 -18.96 -6.82
C ILE A 96 13.04 -19.70 -7.87
N ARG A 97 13.17 -19.35 -9.16
CA ARG A 97 12.44 -20.03 -10.24
C ARG A 97 12.80 -21.51 -10.39
N LYS A 98 14.04 -21.89 -10.11
CA LYS A 98 14.47 -23.30 -10.11
C LYS A 98 13.93 -24.08 -8.92
N THR A 99 13.71 -23.41 -7.80
CA THR A 99 13.26 -24.04 -6.55
C THR A 99 11.76 -24.31 -6.59
N ASP A 100 11.00 -23.39 -7.19
CA ASP A 100 9.55 -23.45 -7.27
C ASP A 100 9.11 -22.95 -8.67
N PRO A 101 9.08 -23.85 -9.67
CA PRO A 101 8.72 -23.51 -11.05
C PRO A 101 7.25 -23.11 -11.20
N ASP A 102 6.37 -23.65 -10.36
CA ASP A 102 4.92 -23.52 -10.50
C ASP A 102 4.44 -22.12 -10.11
N HIS A 103 5.17 -21.42 -9.24
CA HIS A 103 4.83 -20.07 -8.77
C HIS A 103 5.88 -19.02 -9.18
N ALA A 104 6.23 -19.01 -10.48
CA ALA A 104 7.31 -18.21 -11.07
C ALA A 104 6.84 -16.93 -11.83
N PHE A 105 5.65 -16.40 -11.52
CA PHE A 105 5.05 -15.25 -12.23
C PHE A 105 5.67 -13.88 -11.90
N PHE A 106 6.55 -13.80 -10.89
CA PHE A 106 7.20 -12.56 -10.49
C PHE A 106 8.25 -12.08 -11.51
N ARG A 107 8.40 -10.76 -11.60
CA ARG A 107 9.33 -10.08 -12.51
C ARG A 107 10.68 -9.92 -11.83
N LYS A 108 11.74 -9.74 -12.64
CA LYS A 108 13.07 -9.37 -12.13
C LYS A 108 13.02 -8.11 -11.25
N LYS A 109 12.21 -7.12 -11.64
CA LYS A 109 12.04 -5.86 -10.90
C LYS A 109 11.49 -6.08 -9.49
N ASP A 110 10.67 -7.10 -9.29
CA ASP A 110 10.11 -7.39 -7.96
C ASP A 110 11.25 -7.73 -6.99
N ILE A 111 12.16 -8.65 -7.36
CA ILE A 111 13.36 -8.98 -6.57
C ILE A 111 14.24 -7.77 -6.22
N TYR A 112 14.35 -6.79 -7.12
CA TYR A 112 15.07 -5.55 -6.82
C TYR A 112 14.34 -4.70 -5.76
N ASN A 113 13.02 -4.55 -5.89
CA ASN A 113 12.20 -3.81 -4.93
C ASN A 113 12.24 -4.48 -3.55
N ASP A 114 12.19 -5.80 -3.52
CA ASP A 114 12.23 -6.58 -2.29
C ASP A 114 13.57 -6.48 -1.58
N ARG A 115 14.66 -6.58 -2.33
CA ARG A 115 16.00 -6.32 -1.79
C ARG A 115 16.13 -4.90 -1.26
N GLN A 116 15.52 -3.91 -1.93
CA GLN A 116 15.48 -2.54 -1.43
C GLN A 116 14.67 -2.44 -0.13
N ALA A 117 13.54 -3.14 -0.03
CA ALA A 117 12.72 -3.20 1.18
C ALA A 117 13.48 -3.84 2.34
N ILE A 118 14.15 -4.98 2.12
CA ILE A 118 15.00 -5.66 3.09
C ILE A 118 16.13 -4.72 3.56
N LYS A 119 16.77 -4.00 2.63
CA LYS A 119 17.82 -3.04 2.96
C LYS A 119 17.29 -1.89 3.81
N ARG A 120 16.10 -1.36 3.49
CA ARG A 120 15.47 -0.31 4.29
C ARG A 120 15.10 -0.82 5.68
N GLU A 121 14.56 -2.02 5.80
CA GLU A 121 14.28 -2.67 7.09
C GLU A 121 15.55 -2.77 7.94
N SER A 122 16.68 -3.18 7.34
CA SER A 122 17.98 -3.25 8.03
C SER A 122 18.58 -1.90 8.45
N LEU A 123 18.05 -0.80 7.92
CA LEU A 123 18.51 0.58 8.16
C LEU A 123 17.44 1.40 8.92
N ASP A 124 16.58 0.75 9.71
CA ASP A 124 15.49 1.41 10.45
C ASP A 124 14.55 2.26 9.57
N GLY A 125 14.30 1.80 8.33
CA GLY A 125 13.48 2.48 7.33
C GLY A 125 14.19 3.59 6.56
N LEU A 126 15.43 3.93 6.93
CA LEU A 126 16.23 4.97 6.29
C LEU A 126 16.75 4.54 4.92
N THR A 127 17.00 5.52 4.06
CA THR A 127 17.83 5.27 2.87
C THR A 127 19.29 5.04 3.28
N SER A 128 20.08 4.43 2.40
CA SER A 128 21.51 4.23 2.70
C SER A 128 22.26 5.54 2.94
N THR A 129 21.90 6.61 2.23
CA THR A 129 22.48 7.94 2.42
C THR A 129 22.03 8.55 3.75
N GLN A 130 20.76 8.44 4.12
CA GLN A 130 20.27 8.92 5.42
C GLN A 130 20.92 8.19 6.60
N ALA A 131 21.04 6.86 6.52
CA ALA A 131 21.73 6.07 7.53
C ALA A 131 23.22 6.48 7.64
N PHE A 132 23.85 6.78 6.51
CA PHE A 132 25.24 7.26 6.48
C PHE A 132 25.40 8.65 7.09
N VAL A 133 24.52 9.60 6.75
CA VAL A 133 24.50 10.94 7.37
C VAL A 133 24.33 10.81 8.89
N LYS A 134 23.38 9.98 9.35
CA LYS A 134 23.17 9.72 10.78
C LYS A 134 24.42 9.19 11.48
N LEU A 135 25.22 8.35 10.81
CA LEU A 135 26.50 7.87 11.32
C LEU A 135 27.55 8.98 11.40
N LEU A 136 27.62 9.87 10.41
CA LEU A 136 28.54 11.01 10.40
C LEU A 136 28.21 12.02 11.50
N GLU A 137 26.93 12.35 11.65
CA GLU A 137 26.45 13.23 12.73
C GLU A 137 26.75 12.64 14.11
N ALA A 138 26.53 11.32 14.29
CA ALA A 138 26.89 10.63 15.52
C ALA A 138 28.39 10.64 15.82
N ALA A 139 29.23 10.69 14.79
CA ALA A 139 30.68 10.84 14.89
C ALA A 139 31.14 12.31 15.11
N GLY A 140 30.21 13.26 15.17
CA GLY A 140 30.51 14.69 15.30
C GLY A 140 31.00 15.35 14.01
N ILE A 141 30.85 14.68 12.86
CA ILE A 141 31.21 15.21 11.55
C ILE A 141 30.01 16.00 11.02
N LYS A 142 30.20 17.29 10.79
CA LYS A 142 29.15 18.16 10.25
C LYS A 142 28.96 17.85 8.77
N VAL A 143 27.73 17.49 8.40
CA VAL A 143 27.30 17.26 7.01
C VAL A 143 26.18 18.25 6.70
N SER A 144 26.22 18.86 5.52
CA SER A 144 25.15 19.74 5.07
C SER A 144 24.13 18.93 4.26
N THR A 145 22.89 18.85 4.73
CA THR A 145 21.86 18.05 4.05
C THR A 145 20.67 18.89 3.59
N SER A 146 20.10 18.52 2.46
CA SER A 146 18.85 19.04 1.93
C SER A 146 17.79 17.94 1.91
N TYR A 147 16.54 18.31 2.21
CA TYR A 147 15.39 17.40 2.31
C TYR A 147 14.26 17.88 1.39
N ASP A 148 13.48 16.94 0.85
CA ASP A 148 12.27 17.21 0.08
C ASP A 148 11.08 17.55 0.99
N ASP A 149 9.97 17.95 0.37
CA ASP A 149 8.70 18.28 1.04
C ASP A 149 8.12 17.07 1.83
N ASP A 150 8.53 15.84 1.48
CA ASP A 150 8.13 14.59 2.13
C ASP A 150 9.10 14.19 3.27
N GLY A 151 10.08 15.04 3.61
CA GLY A 151 11.07 14.80 4.66
C GLY A 151 12.13 13.75 4.32
N ARG A 152 12.31 13.41 3.04
CA ARG A 152 13.35 12.51 2.54
C ARG A 152 14.58 13.29 2.13
N LEU A 153 15.74 12.70 2.30
CA LEU A 153 17.01 13.35 1.98
C LEU A 153 17.21 13.41 0.46
N GLU A 154 17.34 14.63 -0.08
CA GLU A 154 17.62 14.89 -1.49
C GLU A 154 19.12 14.93 -1.78
N ALA A 155 19.88 15.64 -0.94
CA ALA A 155 21.31 15.83 -1.14
C ALA A 155 22.07 15.92 0.19
N ALA A 156 23.33 15.51 0.18
CA ALA A 156 24.29 15.68 1.26
C ALA A 156 25.60 16.25 0.68
N PHE A 157 26.15 17.28 1.33
CA PHE A 157 27.35 18.05 0.95
C PHE A 157 28.39 18.03 2.07
#